data_AF-A0A813GQF4-F1
#
_entry.id   AF-A0A813GQF4-F1
#
_cell.length_a   1.000
_cell.length_b   1.000
_cell.length_c   1.000
_cell.angle_alpha   90.00
_cell.angle_beta   90.00
_cell.angle_gamma   90.00
#
_symmetry.space_group_name_H-M   'P 1'
#
loop_
_entity.id
_entity.type
_entity.pdbx_description
1 polymer ?
#
loop_
_entity_poly.entity_id
_entity_poly.type
_entity_poly.pdbx_seq_one_letter_code
_entity_poly.pdbx_strand_id
1 'polypeptide(L)'
;MKILYGARRRALQVPFEDPADLDQADYEELMKVEDAEVTAQPRRIQEVGIGKSGQASSRRKKEGPGFHVEQLLASPGSLKQGQTLAEREVNLGRRIEKVLKELPKGASTCEKVAKTPRRLITTRGAHGQRLRRGLMEGAVIVFFTTGYEGKRFIYEKAHALGVRSVLIDSAGSWSEKLVEEGLAVKFIALDMSMSSDEVFREALKAIEALEKDPKVGAVDGVATFAELSVPVTARLAEALGLPGPAPESADMARDKHATRAALARAGLPSIKNYEICCEADVETAAKIVGFPAVLKPVSGVASVGVKKVESIAELRTAYLDRDRELRSLVISSGAIVKDDGSQGTTVGADNVIGARFLLEHYLDGDEVDIDVVMSEGEWQYAAVSDNGPTLEPYFNETWAVSPSLLPRQKQVELKELAINAVKALGFEDGIFHVECKYTTNCGPQLIEVNARMGADLINHFG
;
A
#
# COMPACT_ATOMS: atom_id res chain seq x y z
N MET A 1 12.24 -9.12 -51.30
CA MET A 1 11.57 -7.88 -51.72
C MET A 1 11.79 -6.85 -50.62
N LYS A 2 12.56 -5.80 -50.90
CA LYS A 2 12.91 -4.69 -49.99
C LYS A 2 11.72 -3.72 -49.82
N ILE A 3 11.63 -3.02 -48.68
CA ILE A 3 11.77 -1.54 -48.56
C ILE A 3 11.25 -1.05 -47.19
N LEU A 4 12.19 -0.48 -46.43
CA LEU A 4 12.18 0.68 -45.52
C LEU A 4 10.87 1.22 -44.93
N TYR A 5 10.88 1.47 -43.61
CA TYR A 5 10.55 2.80 -43.07
C TYR A 5 11.50 3.15 -41.91
N GLY A 6 12.39 4.11 -42.18
CA GLY A 6 13.07 4.89 -41.16
C GLY A 6 12.43 6.27 -41.08
N ALA A 7 12.20 6.76 -39.87
CA ALA A 7 12.11 8.18 -39.58
C ALA A 7 12.43 8.39 -38.10
N ARG A 8 13.67 8.84 -37.83
CA ARG A 8 14.11 9.37 -36.54
C ARG A 8 13.35 10.68 -36.26
N ARG A 9 12.79 10.82 -35.06
CA ARG A 9 12.52 12.14 -34.47
C ARG A 9 13.53 12.38 -33.34
N ARG A 10 14.37 13.39 -33.53
CA ARG A 10 15.08 14.11 -32.45
C ARG A 10 14.28 15.36 -32.10
N ALA A 11 14.60 15.92 -30.93
CA ALA A 11 14.16 17.17 -30.30
C ALA A 11 13.03 16.96 -29.28
N LEU A 12 13.12 17.40 -28.03
CA LEU A 12 14.12 18.20 -27.31
C LEU A 12 14.36 17.60 -25.92
N GLN A 13 15.61 17.47 -25.50
CA GLN A 13 15.96 17.40 -24.08
C GLN A 13 15.73 18.79 -23.49
N VAL A 14 14.88 18.86 -22.48
CA VAL A 14 14.84 19.99 -21.54
C VAL A 14 15.20 19.36 -20.19
N PRO A 15 16.31 19.75 -19.55
CA PRO A 15 16.58 19.31 -18.19
C PRO A 15 15.54 19.98 -17.29
N PHE A 16 14.79 19.19 -16.53
CA PHE A 16 13.95 19.70 -15.45
C PHE A 16 14.60 19.20 -14.16
N GLU A 17 15.31 20.11 -13.50
CA GLU A 17 15.92 19.88 -12.18
C GLU A 17 14.82 19.86 -11.11
N ASP A 18 14.93 18.88 -10.21
CA ASP A 18 14.08 18.68 -9.05
C ASP A 18 14.46 19.70 -7.95
N PRO A 19 13.53 20.47 -7.36
CA PRO A 19 13.84 21.43 -6.32
C PRO A 19 13.90 20.75 -4.94
N ALA A 20 15.01 20.08 -4.67
CA ALA A 20 15.50 19.85 -3.31
C ALA A 20 17.02 19.64 -3.37
N ASP A 21 17.74 20.50 -2.64
CA ASP A 21 19.19 20.53 -2.40
C ASP A 21 20.08 21.23 -3.44
N LEU A 22 20.29 22.55 -3.25
CA LEU A 22 21.49 23.26 -3.69
C LEU A 22 21.95 24.28 -2.63
N ASP A 23 23.19 24.10 -2.15
CA ASP A 23 24.03 25.17 -1.63
C ASP A 23 24.80 25.80 -2.81
N GLN A 24 24.99 27.11 -2.78
CA GLN A 24 25.25 27.95 -3.96
C GLN A 24 26.74 28.12 -4.30
N ALA A 25 27.64 27.35 -3.69
CA ALA A 25 29.09 27.51 -3.84
C ALA A 25 29.73 26.65 -4.94
N ASP A 26 29.10 25.56 -5.40
CA ASP A 26 29.74 24.59 -6.31
C ASP A 26 29.49 24.85 -7.81
N TYR A 27 28.71 25.88 -8.16
CA TYR A 27 28.29 26.12 -9.55
C TYR A 27 29.32 26.86 -10.42
N GLU A 28 30.30 27.55 -9.83
CA GLU A 28 31.29 28.34 -10.61
C GLU A 28 32.54 27.54 -11.02
N GLU A 29 32.76 26.34 -10.48
CA GLU A 29 33.94 25.52 -10.78
C GLU A 29 33.75 24.58 -12.00
N LEU A 30 32.49 24.30 -12.38
CA LEU A 30 32.16 23.32 -13.42
C LEU A 30 32.09 23.88 -14.86
N MET A 31 32.24 25.20 -15.07
CA MET A 31 32.03 25.85 -16.37
C MET A 31 33.31 26.30 -17.10
N LYS A 32 34.48 25.69 -16.82
CA LYS A 32 35.72 25.96 -17.55
C LYS A 32 36.28 24.72 -18.26
N VAL A 33 35.73 24.33 -19.40
CA VAL A 33 36.49 23.61 -20.45
C VAL A 33 35.97 24.00 -21.84
N GLU A 34 36.92 24.30 -22.72
CA GLU A 34 36.83 25.03 -23.98
C GLU A 34 36.30 24.26 -25.20
N ASP A 35 35.89 25.08 -26.17
CA ASP A 35 35.55 24.93 -27.58
C ASP A 35 36.16 23.78 -28.41
N ALA A 36 35.33 23.23 -29.31
CA ALA A 36 35.76 22.85 -30.66
C ALA A 36 34.59 22.93 -31.66
N GLU A 37 34.74 23.82 -32.63
CA GLU A 37 33.85 24.12 -33.75
C GLU A 37 33.64 22.93 -34.72
N VAL A 38 32.42 22.74 -35.23
CA VAL A 38 32.22 22.34 -36.64
C VAL A 38 31.00 23.08 -37.23
N THR A 39 31.32 23.78 -38.32
CA THR A 39 30.55 24.69 -39.15
C THR A 39 29.28 24.13 -39.80
N ALA A 40 28.26 25.00 -39.93
CA ALA A 40 27.02 24.77 -40.69
C ALA A 40 27.05 25.49 -42.06
N GLN A 41 26.32 24.94 -43.04
CA GLN A 41 25.80 25.71 -44.18
C GLN A 41 24.32 25.40 -44.40
N PRO A 42 23.45 26.41 -44.63
CA PRO A 42 22.02 26.19 -44.83
C PRO A 42 21.65 26.15 -46.33
N ARG A 43 20.66 25.35 -46.70
CA ARG A 43 19.94 25.50 -47.98
C ARG A 43 18.47 25.84 -47.74
N ARG A 44 18.05 26.90 -48.43
CA ARG A 44 16.70 27.46 -48.59
C ARG A 44 15.69 26.44 -49.09
N ILE A 45 14.44 26.55 -48.64
CA ILE A 45 13.26 26.07 -49.36
C ILE A 45 12.27 27.22 -49.52
N GLN A 46 11.73 27.30 -50.73
CA GLN A 46 10.88 28.35 -51.30
C GLN A 46 9.43 28.30 -50.79
N GLU A 47 8.82 29.48 -50.74
CA GLU A 47 7.38 29.72 -50.55
C GLU A 47 6.58 29.42 -51.82
N VAL A 48 5.44 28.76 -51.65
CA VAL A 48 4.25 28.78 -52.53
C VAL A 48 3.08 28.50 -51.60
N GLY A 49 1.93 29.15 -51.56
CA GLY A 49 1.29 30.21 -52.35
C GLY A 49 -0.17 30.22 -51.85
N ILE A 50 -0.72 31.40 -51.58
CA ILE A 50 -1.99 31.63 -50.88
C ILE A 50 -3.18 31.48 -51.84
N GLY A 51 -4.25 30.82 -51.40
CA GLY A 51 -5.56 30.81 -52.08
C GLY A 51 -6.71 30.85 -51.07
N LYS A 52 -7.56 31.89 -51.17
CA LYS A 52 -8.64 32.26 -50.24
C LYS A 52 -9.98 31.54 -50.51
N SER A 53 -10.81 31.59 -49.46
CA SER A 53 -12.29 31.76 -49.44
C SER A 53 -13.18 30.53 -49.20
N GLY A 54 -14.16 30.68 -48.30
CA GLY A 54 -15.29 29.75 -48.14
C GLY A 54 -15.86 29.70 -46.71
N GLN A 55 -17.10 30.18 -46.57
CA GLN A 55 -17.86 30.42 -45.34
C GLN A 55 -18.23 29.19 -44.47
N ALA A 56 -18.58 29.53 -43.22
CA ALA A 56 -19.07 28.72 -42.12
C ALA A 56 -20.25 27.76 -42.44
N SER A 57 -20.24 26.59 -41.80
CA SER A 57 -21.46 26.02 -41.21
C SER A 57 -21.13 25.05 -40.07
N SER A 58 -21.94 25.14 -39.03
CA SER A 58 -21.87 24.46 -37.74
C SER A 58 -22.10 22.95 -37.84
N ARG A 59 -21.19 22.15 -37.28
CA ARG A 59 -21.49 20.78 -36.84
C ARG A 59 -20.81 20.49 -35.50
N ARG A 60 -21.64 20.24 -34.48
CA ARG A 60 -21.25 19.73 -33.16
C ARG A 60 -20.42 18.46 -33.32
N LYS A 61 -19.15 18.49 -32.90
CA LYS A 61 -18.38 17.28 -32.61
C LYS A 61 -18.49 17.00 -31.12
N LYS A 62 -18.95 15.78 -30.80
CA LYS A 62 -18.82 15.18 -29.47
C LYS A 62 -17.32 15.02 -29.20
N GLU A 63 -16.83 15.68 -28.17
CA GLU A 63 -15.51 15.42 -27.61
C GLU A 63 -15.58 14.12 -26.80
N GLY A 64 -14.71 13.16 -27.10
CA GLY A 64 -14.42 12.04 -26.22
C GLY A 64 -13.62 12.51 -25.00
N PRO A 65 -13.42 11.68 -23.97
CA PRO A 65 -12.68 12.09 -22.78
C PRO A 65 -11.21 12.29 -23.15
N GLY A 66 -10.83 13.53 -23.39
CA GLY A 66 -9.45 13.95 -23.59
C GLY A 66 -8.72 13.92 -22.25
N PHE A 67 -7.57 13.27 -22.25
CA PHE A 67 -6.57 13.38 -21.18
C PHE A 67 -6.23 14.87 -20.97
N HIS A 68 -6.62 15.43 -19.82
CA HIS A 68 -6.14 16.73 -19.37
C HIS A 68 -4.88 16.54 -18.55
N VAL A 69 -3.73 16.72 -19.20
CA VAL A 69 -2.46 17.01 -18.51
C VAL A 69 -2.50 18.46 -18.04
N GLU A 70 -3.31 18.74 -17.03
CA GLU A 70 -3.29 20.00 -16.27
C GLU A 70 -3.68 19.71 -14.81
N GLN A 71 -2.76 19.09 -14.06
CA GLN A 71 -2.77 19.19 -12.59
C GLN A 71 -1.36 19.14 -11.97
N LEU A 72 -0.34 19.45 -12.77
CA LEU A 72 0.96 19.88 -12.29
C LEU A 72 1.05 21.38 -12.52
N LEU A 73 1.11 22.12 -11.42
CA LEU A 73 0.88 23.56 -11.28
C LEU A 73 -0.60 23.92 -11.32
N ALA A 74 -1.16 24.10 -10.12
CA ALA A 74 -2.38 24.86 -9.95
C ALA A 74 -2.23 26.16 -10.76
N SER A 75 -3.09 26.33 -11.77
CA SER A 75 -3.31 27.63 -12.40
C SER A 75 -3.49 28.64 -11.26
N PRO A 76 -2.77 29.78 -11.24
CA PRO A 76 -2.96 30.77 -10.19
C PRO A 76 -4.36 31.33 -10.36
N GLY A 77 -5.33 30.70 -9.72
CA GLY A 77 -6.70 31.15 -9.66
C GLY A 77 -6.65 32.61 -9.27
N SER A 78 -7.09 33.46 -10.18
CA SER A 78 -7.11 34.92 -10.12
C SER A 78 -6.65 35.44 -8.76
N LEU A 79 -5.35 35.72 -8.64
CA LEU A 79 -4.76 36.24 -7.42
C LEU A 79 -5.64 37.40 -6.95
N LYS A 80 -6.28 37.27 -5.78
CA LYS A 80 -6.85 38.44 -5.10
C LYS A 80 -5.70 39.43 -4.97
N GLN A 81 -5.79 40.56 -5.67
CA GLN A 81 -4.77 41.61 -5.65
C GLN A 81 -4.43 41.93 -4.19
N GLY A 82 -3.16 41.75 -3.82
CA GLY A 82 -2.61 42.31 -2.57
C GLY A 82 -2.04 41.36 -1.52
N GLN A 83 -1.86 40.05 -1.76
CA GLN A 83 -1.13 39.19 -0.81
C GLN A 83 -0.07 38.33 -1.48
N THR A 84 1.16 38.43 -0.97
CA THR A 84 2.30 37.59 -1.35
C THR A 84 2.15 36.16 -0.83
N LEU A 85 2.89 35.20 -1.41
CA LEU A 85 2.92 33.82 -0.92
C LEU A 85 3.41 33.72 0.53
N ALA A 86 4.42 34.52 0.90
CA ALA A 86 4.95 34.57 2.27
C ALA A 86 3.89 35.04 3.29
N GLU A 87 3.10 36.07 2.96
CA GLU A 87 2.02 36.53 3.83
C GLU A 87 0.91 35.47 4.00
N ARG A 88 0.65 34.67 2.97
CA ARG A 88 -0.31 33.55 3.06
C ARG A 88 0.20 32.44 3.97
N GLU A 89 1.47 32.07 3.88
CA GLU A 89 2.12 31.08 4.77
C GLU A 89 2.05 31.53 6.24
N VAL A 90 2.42 32.79 6.52
CA VAL A 90 2.34 33.35 7.88
C VAL A 90 0.89 33.36 8.40
N ASN A 91 -0.07 33.76 7.56
CA ASN A 91 -1.49 33.76 7.93
C ASN A 91 -2.03 32.35 8.17
N LEU A 92 -1.59 31.37 7.37
CA LEU A 92 -1.93 29.96 7.56
C LEU A 92 -1.38 29.44 8.90
N GLY A 93 -0.11 29.74 9.21
CA GLY A 93 0.50 29.39 10.50
C GLY A 93 -0.28 29.93 11.69
N ARG A 94 -0.63 31.24 11.68
CA ARG A 94 -1.45 31.84 12.75
C ARG A 94 -2.82 31.18 12.90
N ARG A 95 -3.47 30.82 11.78
CA ARG A 95 -4.77 30.13 11.81
C ARG A 95 -4.65 28.74 12.44
N ILE A 96 -3.61 27.99 12.09
CA ILE A 96 -3.38 26.66 12.65
C ILE A 96 -3.05 26.73 14.14
N GLU A 97 -2.20 27.66 14.56
CA GLU A 97 -1.92 27.88 15.98
C GLU A 97 -3.19 28.23 16.78
N LYS A 98 -4.06 29.06 16.20
CA LYS A 98 -5.35 29.39 16.81
C LYS A 98 -6.20 28.14 16.99
N VAL A 99 -6.35 27.32 15.94
CA VAL A 99 -7.10 26.05 16.02
C VAL A 99 -6.54 25.15 17.11
N LEU A 100 -5.22 24.92 17.12
CA LEU A 100 -4.58 24.06 18.11
C LEU A 100 -4.79 24.54 19.56
N LYS A 101 -4.79 25.87 19.79
CA LYS A 101 -5.06 26.45 21.11
C LYS A 101 -6.53 26.34 21.53
N GLU A 102 -7.45 26.30 20.56
CA GLU A 102 -8.89 26.20 20.77
C GLU A 102 -9.38 24.74 20.86
N LEU A 103 -8.53 23.75 20.58
CA LEU A 103 -8.88 22.34 20.71
C LEU A 103 -9.26 22.02 22.17
N PRO A 104 -10.37 21.29 22.41
CA PRO A 104 -10.77 20.95 23.75
C PRO A 104 -9.75 19.99 24.38
N LYS A 105 -9.31 20.31 25.59
CA LYS A 105 -8.45 19.40 26.36
C LYS A 105 -9.24 18.15 26.72
N GLY A 106 -8.66 16.98 26.43
CA GLY A 106 -9.29 15.68 26.71
C GLY A 106 -10.37 15.26 25.70
N ALA A 107 -10.61 16.02 24.63
CA ALA A 107 -11.45 15.56 23.53
C ALA A 107 -10.78 14.41 22.77
N SER A 108 -11.59 13.49 22.24
CA SER A 108 -11.10 12.41 21.38
C SER A 108 -10.53 12.97 20.08
N THR A 109 -9.70 12.18 19.41
CA THR A 109 -9.13 12.54 18.10
C THR A 109 -10.24 12.79 17.08
N CYS A 110 -11.27 11.93 17.07
CA CYS A 110 -12.45 12.10 16.20
C CYS A 110 -13.19 13.42 16.46
N GLU A 111 -13.37 13.82 17.72
CA GLU A 111 -13.98 15.11 18.07
C GLU A 111 -13.13 16.30 17.64
N LYS A 112 -11.81 16.23 17.82
CA LYS A 112 -10.87 17.27 17.37
C LYS A 112 -10.93 17.41 15.86
N VAL A 113 -10.93 16.30 15.12
CA VAL A 113 -11.05 16.26 13.66
C VAL A 113 -12.38 16.86 13.20
N ALA A 114 -13.50 16.44 13.79
CA ALA A 114 -14.83 16.94 13.44
C ALA A 114 -15.00 18.46 13.64
N LYS A 115 -14.32 19.03 14.65
CA LYS A 115 -14.33 20.48 14.93
C LYS A 115 -13.34 21.27 14.08
N THR A 116 -12.42 20.60 13.39
CA THR A 116 -11.37 21.25 12.60
C THR A 116 -11.80 21.38 11.14
N PRO A 117 -11.75 22.59 10.53
CA PRO A 117 -12.12 22.76 9.14
C PRO A 117 -11.33 21.83 8.20
N ARG A 118 -12.03 21.02 7.40
CA ARG A 118 -11.43 20.00 6.50
C ARG A 118 -10.33 20.55 5.59
N ARG A 119 -10.49 21.79 5.09
CA ARG A 119 -9.46 22.47 4.27
C ARG A 119 -8.12 22.65 4.98
N LEU A 120 -8.12 22.78 6.31
CA LEU A 120 -6.89 22.90 7.11
C LEU A 120 -6.25 21.53 7.33
N ILE A 121 -7.06 20.49 7.58
CA ILE A 121 -6.57 19.10 7.75
C ILE A 121 -5.87 18.61 6.49
N THR A 122 -6.44 18.92 5.32
CA THR A 122 -5.91 18.54 3.99
C THR A 122 -4.81 19.46 3.48
N THR A 123 -4.47 20.53 4.21
CA THR A 123 -3.40 21.43 3.81
C THR A 123 -2.06 20.69 3.76
N ARG A 124 -1.34 20.80 2.65
CA ARG A 124 0.00 20.23 2.48
C ARG A 124 1.07 21.14 3.11
N GLY A 125 2.29 20.61 3.28
CA GLY A 125 3.42 21.33 3.86
C GLY A 125 3.47 21.31 5.40
N ALA A 126 4.49 21.96 5.94
CA ALA A 126 4.85 21.88 7.36
C ALA A 126 3.74 22.35 8.31
N HIS A 127 3.00 23.40 7.93
CA HIS A 127 1.88 23.94 8.68
C HIS A 127 0.74 22.92 8.84
N GLY A 128 0.29 22.31 7.73
CA GLY A 128 -0.75 21.28 7.78
C GLY A 128 -0.28 20.01 8.49
N GLN A 129 1.00 19.63 8.34
CA GLN A 129 1.57 18.51 9.09
C GLN A 129 1.55 18.77 10.61
N ARG A 130 1.92 19.98 11.03
CA ARG A 130 1.85 20.40 12.45
C ARG A 130 0.42 20.32 12.99
N LEU A 131 -0.57 20.75 12.23
CA LEU A 131 -1.98 20.61 12.62
C LEU A 131 -2.34 19.14 12.83
N ARG A 132 -2.08 18.28 11.85
CA ARG A 132 -2.40 16.84 11.94
C ARG A 132 -1.72 16.16 13.12
N ARG A 133 -0.45 16.48 13.39
CA ARG A 133 0.28 16.00 14.58
C ARG A 133 -0.40 16.46 15.87
N GLY A 134 -0.77 17.74 15.97
CA GLY A 134 -1.47 18.26 17.15
C GLY A 134 -2.87 17.68 17.35
N LEU A 135 -3.55 17.24 16.28
CA LEU A 135 -4.82 16.51 16.40
C LEU A 135 -4.62 15.11 17.01
N MET A 136 -3.52 14.43 16.66
CA MET A 136 -3.14 13.11 17.15
C MET A 136 -2.53 13.12 18.55
N GLU A 137 -2.01 14.25 19.02
CA GLU A 137 -1.39 14.38 20.33
C GLU A 137 -2.34 13.90 21.45
N GLY A 138 -1.88 12.93 22.25
CA GLY A 138 -2.61 12.30 23.34
C GLY A 138 -3.58 11.19 22.93
N ALA A 139 -3.73 10.90 21.63
CA ALA A 139 -4.60 9.85 21.12
C ALA A 139 -4.22 8.49 21.72
N VAL A 140 -5.20 7.71 22.14
CA VAL A 140 -4.99 6.34 22.63
C VAL A 140 -5.22 5.38 21.48
N ILE A 141 -4.16 4.72 21.03
CA ILE A 141 -4.24 3.72 19.98
C ILE A 141 -3.87 2.37 20.56
N VAL A 142 -4.76 1.40 20.37
CA VAL A 142 -4.49 0.00 20.69
C VAL A 142 -3.80 -0.65 19.48
N PHE A 143 -2.59 -1.15 19.67
CA PHE A 143 -1.89 -1.97 18.69
C PHE A 143 -2.12 -3.45 19.02
N PHE A 144 -2.95 -4.10 18.22
CA PHE A 144 -3.28 -5.52 18.35
C PHE A 144 -2.27 -6.34 17.53
N THR A 145 -1.54 -7.23 18.22
CA THR A 145 -0.34 -7.98 17.78
C THR A 145 0.78 -7.08 17.25
N THR A 146 1.92 -7.12 17.93
CA THR A 146 2.95 -6.08 17.72
C THR A 146 3.96 -6.39 16.62
N GLY A 147 3.86 -7.58 16.01
CA GLY A 147 4.78 -8.09 15.00
C GLY A 147 6.12 -8.52 15.61
N TYR A 148 7.16 -8.62 14.78
CA TYR A 148 8.53 -8.93 15.22
C TYR A 148 9.28 -7.66 15.63
N GLU A 149 10.39 -7.81 16.34
CA GLU A 149 11.16 -6.68 16.93
C GLU A 149 11.61 -5.62 15.92
N GLY A 150 11.81 -5.99 14.65
CA GLY A 150 12.12 -5.03 13.57
C GLY A 150 11.00 -4.01 13.31
N LYS A 151 9.78 -4.22 13.84
CA LYS A 151 8.68 -3.26 13.80
C LYS A 151 8.74 -2.21 14.92
N ARG A 152 9.76 -2.22 15.78
CA ARG A 152 9.97 -1.24 16.85
C ARG A 152 9.79 0.21 16.42
N PHE A 153 10.29 0.57 15.24
CA PHE A 153 10.22 1.94 14.72
C PHE A 153 8.80 2.50 14.67
N ILE A 154 7.78 1.66 14.51
CA ILE A 154 6.37 2.07 14.50
C ILE A 154 5.99 2.70 15.83
N TYR A 155 6.35 2.06 16.94
CA TYR A 155 6.03 2.53 18.28
C TYR A 155 6.85 3.77 18.64
N GLU A 156 8.11 3.84 18.18
CA GLU A 156 8.93 5.05 18.33
C GLU A 156 8.31 6.24 17.58
N LYS A 157 7.79 6.02 16.36
CA LYS A 157 7.09 7.05 15.59
C LYS A 157 5.75 7.41 16.24
N ALA A 158 4.98 6.46 16.73
CA ALA A 158 3.73 6.72 17.46
C ALA A 158 4.01 7.58 18.71
N HIS A 159 4.99 7.21 19.52
CA HIS A 159 5.43 7.98 20.69
C HIS A 159 5.89 9.40 20.30
N ALA A 160 6.68 9.54 19.23
CA ALA A 160 7.12 10.85 18.73
C ALA A 160 5.97 11.73 18.19
N LEU A 161 4.83 11.13 17.84
CA LEU A 161 3.59 11.82 17.47
C LEU A 161 2.68 12.13 18.67
N GLY A 162 3.12 11.80 19.89
CA GLY A 162 2.33 11.98 21.12
C GLY A 162 1.21 10.95 21.30
N VAL A 163 1.24 9.84 20.55
CA VAL A 163 0.27 8.76 20.68
C VAL A 163 0.57 7.95 21.94
N ARG A 164 -0.47 7.69 22.73
CA ARG A 164 -0.42 6.81 23.91
C ARG A 164 -0.74 5.39 23.49
N SER A 165 0.29 4.63 23.16
CA SER A 165 0.18 3.26 22.65
C SER A 165 -0.20 2.27 23.75
N VAL A 166 -1.27 1.50 23.55
CA VAL A 166 -1.58 0.29 24.31
C VAL A 166 -1.27 -0.91 23.44
N LEU A 167 -0.52 -1.87 23.94
CA LEU A 167 -0.07 -3.03 23.18
C LEU A 167 -0.83 -4.26 23.66
N ILE A 168 -1.40 -5.03 22.73
CA ILE A 168 -2.04 -6.32 23.01
C ILE A 168 -1.29 -7.39 22.23
N ASP A 169 -0.67 -8.34 22.93
CA ASP A 169 0.11 -9.41 22.30
C ASP A 169 0.21 -10.65 23.19
N SER A 170 0.87 -11.71 22.71
CA SER A 170 1.21 -12.88 23.50
C SER A 170 2.09 -12.53 24.70
N ALA A 171 1.87 -13.21 25.83
CA ALA A 171 2.76 -13.11 26.99
C ALA A 171 4.22 -13.41 26.58
N GLY A 172 5.18 -12.61 27.09
CA GLY A 172 6.60 -12.74 26.73
C GLY A 172 6.96 -12.16 25.36
N SER A 173 6.05 -11.45 24.69
CA SER A 173 6.38 -10.69 23.48
C SER A 173 7.48 -9.66 23.77
N TRP A 174 8.37 -9.46 22.79
CA TRP A 174 9.44 -8.46 22.86
C TRP A 174 8.91 -7.05 23.13
N SER A 175 7.65 -6.77 22.82
CA SER A 175 7.03 -5.45 22.95
C SER A 175 6.59 -5.12 24.38
N GLU A 176 6.59 -6.08 25.30
CA GLU A 176 6.31 -5.84 26.73
C GLU A 176 7.29 -4.81 27.32
N LYS A 177 8.57 -4.89 26.93
CA LYS A 177 9.62 -3.94 27.36
C LYS A 177 9.38 -2.50 26.91
N LEU A 178 8.56 -2.28 25.87
CA LEU A 178 8.25 -0.93 25.39
C LEU A 178 7.50 -0.09 26.44
N VAL A 179 6.82 -0.75 27.39
CA VAL A 179 6.19 -0.06 28.52
C VAL A 179 7.23 0.46 29.50
N GLU A 180 8.23 -0.34 29.83
CA GLU A 180 9.32 0.04 30.73
C GLU A 180 10.19 1.16 30.13
N GLU A 181 10.36 1.15 28.82
CA GLU A 181 11.07 2.18 28.05
C GLU A 181 10.24 3.46 27.83
N GLY A 182 8.97 3.47 28.22
CA GLY A 182 8.07 4.63 28.07
C GLY A 182 7.55 4.86 26.64
N LEU A 183 7.79 3.93 25.71
CA LEU A 183 7.27 4.00 24.33
C LEU A 183 5.80 3.57 24.23
N ALA A 184 5.31 2.80 25.20
CA ALA A 184 3.92 2.43 25.35
C ALA A 184 3.43 2.71 26.78
N VAL A 185 2.13 2.96 26.93
CA VAL A 185 1.53 3.24 28.25
C VAL A 185 1.09 1.97 28.98
N LYS A 186 0.82 0.88 28.23
CA LYS A 186 0.34 -0.38 28.79
C LYS A 186 0.57 -1.54 27.82
N PHE A 187 0.87 -2.71 28.37
CA PHE A 187 0.88 -3.99 27.68
C PHE A 187 -0.20 -4.89 28.28
N ILE A 188 -0.91 -5.63 27.42
CA ILE A 188 -1.93 -6.60 27.81
C ILE A 188 -1.58 -7.92 27.14
N ALA A 189 -1.22 -8.89 27.97
CA ALA A 189 -1.00 -10.25 27.50
C ALA A 189 -2.34 -10.94 27.19
N LEU A 190 -2.45 -11.54 26.02
CA LEU A 190 -3.53 -12.46 25.66
C LEU A 190 -2.96 -13.79 25.19
N ASP A 191 -3.72 -14.85 25.43
CA ASP A 191 -3.39 -16.14 24.84
C ASP A 191 -3.82 -16.16 23.37
N MET A 192 -2.88 -15.82 22.48
CA MET A 192 -3.10 -15.92 21.03
C MET A 192 -3.25 -17.38 20.55
N SER A 193 -2.99 -18.33 21.47
CA SER A 193 -3.45 -19.73 21.56
C SER A 193 -4.77 -20.13 20.91
N MET A 194 -5.75 -19.29 21.23
CA MET A 194 -7.15 -19.65 21.20
C MET A 194 -7.72 -19.56 19.78
N SER A 195 -8.98 -19.99 19.62
CA SER A 195 -9.69 -19.73 18.37
C SER A 195 -9.77 -18.22 18.09
N SER A 196 -9.87 -17.84 16.81
CA SER A 196 -9.98 -16.43 16.42
C SER A 196 -11.14 -15.72 17.12
N ASP A 197 -12.26 -16.42 17.35
CA ASP A 197 -13.44 -15.88 18.04
C ASP A 197 -13.20 -15.67 19.54
N GLU A 198 -12.42 -16.53 20.19
CA GLU A 198 -12.00 -16.36 21.58
C GLU A 198 -11.01 -15.21 21.74
N VAL A 199 -10.00 -15.15 20.86
CA VAL A 199 -9.05 -14.04 20.81
C VAL A 199 -9.78 -12.71 20.62
N PHE A 200 -10.73 -12.65 19.68
CA PHE A 200 -11.57 -11.46 19.47
C PHE A 200 -12.33 -11.07 20.74
N ARG A 201 -13.02 -12.02 21.39
CA ARG A 201 -13.82 -11.73 22.61
C ARG A 201 -12.97 -11.24 23.77
N GLU A 202 -11.83 -11.87 24.04
CA GLU A 202 -10.95 -11.45 25.13
C GLU A 202 -10.25 -10.11 24.82
N ALA A 203 -9.86 -9.87 23.56
CA ALA A 203 -9.32 -8.58 23.13
C ALA A 203 -10.36 -7.47 23.25
N LEU A 204 -11.60 -7.68 22.80
CA LEU A 204 -12.67 -6.70 22.91
C LEU A 204 -12.92 -6.32 24.38
N LYS A 205 -13.08 -7.31 25.25
CA LYS A 205 -13.25 -7.12 26.69
C LYS A 205 -12.08 -6.38 27.34
N ALA A 206 -10.84 -6.70 26.93
CA ALA A 206 -9.65 -6.02 27.42
C ALA A 206 -9.62 -4.54 27.01
N ILE A 207 -10.02 -4.24 25.76
CA ILE A 207 -10.09 -2.87 25.24
C ILE A 207 -11.21 -2.06 25.94
N GLU A 208 -12.40 -2.63 26.11
CA GLU A 208 -13.51 -1.98 26.83
C GLU A 208 -13.13 -1.65 28.29
N ALA A 209 -12.31 -2.48 28.93
CA ALA A 209 -11.84 -2.24 30.28
C ALA A 209 -10.88 -1.03 30.39
N LEU A 210 -10.25 -0.59 29.28
CA LEU A 210 -9.30 0.54 29.27
C LEU A 210 -9.97 1.88 29.61
N GLU A 211 -11.25 2.04 29.29
CA GLU A 211 -11.98 3.28 29.59
C GLU A 211 -11.94 3.64 31.08
N LYS A 212 -11.92 2.61 31.95
CA LYS A 212 -11.87 2.75 33.41
C LYS A 212 -10.44 2.87 33.96
N ASP A 213 -9.43 2.67 33.13
CA ASP A 213 -8.03 2.80 33.53
C ASP A 213 -7.63 4.29 33.54
N PRO A 214 -7.33 4.89 34.70
CA PRO A 214 -7.01 6.32 34.79
C PRO A 214 -5.72 6.71 34.06
N LYS A 215 -4.86 5.75 33.70
CA LYS A 215 -3.63 6.01 32.92
C LYS A 215 -3.88 5.98 31.42
N VAL A 216 -4.93 5.29 30.97
CA VAL A 216 -5.25 5.10 29.55
C VAL A 216 -6.49 5.93 29.19
N GLY A 217 -7.66 5.57 29.70
CA GLY A 217 -8.94 6.19 29.35
C GLY A 217 -9.51 5.65 28.04
N ALA A 218 -10.38 6.43 27.40
CA ALA A 218 -11.06 6.03 26.17
C ALA A 218 -10.07 5.81 25.01
N VAL A 219 -10.36 4.82 24.17
CA VAL A 219 -9.57 4.46 23.00
C VAL A 219 -10.05 5.25 21.78
N ASP A 220 -9.11 5.81 21.03
CA ASP A 220 -9.37 6.59 19.80
C ASP A 220 -9.27 5.73 18.53
N GLY A 221 -8.60 4.58 18.59
CA GLY A 221 -8.42 3.69 17.45
C GLY A 221 -7.76 2.36 17.81
N VAL A 222 -7.91 1.38 16.92
CA VAL A 222 -7.21 0.09 16.97
C VAL A 222 -6.48 -0.13 15.65
N ALA A 223 -5.26 -0.64 15.70
CA ALA A 223 -4.41 -0.85 14.54
C ALA A 223 -3.60 -2.14 14.68
N THR A 224 -3.18 -2.70 13.55
CA THR A 224 -2.22 -3.80 13.50
C THR A 224 -1.33 -3.65 12.27
N PHE A 225 -0.16 -4.29 12.33
CA PHE A 225 0.75 -4.44 11.20
C PHE A 225 1.08 -5.90 10.93
N ALA A 226 0.46 -6.81 11.67
CA ALA A 226 0.58 -8.25 11.48
C ALA A 226 -0.53 -8.72 10.55
N GLU A 227 -0.13 -9.31 9.43
CA GLU A 227 -1.02 -9.77 8.36
C GLU A 227 -2.16 -10.66 8.88
N LEU A 228 -1.85 -11.61 9.75
CA LEU A 228 -2.82 -12.56 10.31
C LEU A 228 -3.84 -11.90 11.24
N SER A 229 -3.54 -10.71 11.75
CA SER A 229 -4.37 -10.02 12.74
C SER A 229 -5.26 -8.94 12.13
N VAL A 230 -5.12 -8.63 10.84
CA VAL A 230 -5.94 -7.63 10.14
C VAL A 230 -7.44 -7.94 10.25
N PRO A 231 -7.93 -9.17 10.01
CA PRO A 231 -9.36 -9.48 10.13
C PRO A 231 -9.95 -9.29 11.54
N VAL A 232 -9.20 -9.69 12.57
CA VAL A 232 -9.61 -9.51 13.97
C VAL A 232 -9.60 -8.03 14.34
N THR A 233 -8.58 -7.29 13.90
CA THR A 233 -8.47 -5.84 14.13
C THR A 233 -9.63 -5.08 13.49
N ALA A 234 -10.04 -5.43 12.27
CA ALA A 234 -11.19 -4.83 11.60
C ALA A 234 -12.50 -5.08 12.39
N ARG A 235 -12.70 -6.30 12.90
CA ARG A 235 -13.85 -6.64 13.76
C ARG A 235 -13.83 -5.90 15.09
N LEU A 236 -12.64 -5.74 15.70
CA LEU A 236 -12.49 -4.93 16.92
C LEU A 236 -12.85 -3.47 16.66
N ALA A 237 -12.39 -2.89 15.55
CA ALA A 237 -12.74 -1.53 15.17
C ALA A 237 -14.25 -1.36 15.01
N GLU A 238 -14.90 -2.27 14.27
CA GLU A 238 -16.35 -2.26 14.07
C GLU A 238 -17.12 -2.39 15.40
N ALA A 239 -16.78 -3.38 16.22
CA ALA A 239 -17.47 -3.63 17.49
C ALA A 239 -17.34 -2.46 18.48
N LEU A 240 -16.22 -1.73 18.43
CA LEU A 240 -15.96 -0.56 19.27
C LEU A 240 -16.50 0.75 18.66
N GLY A 241 -17.04 0.73 17.44
CA GLY A 241 -17.45 1.93 16.71
C GLY A 241 -16.29 2.87 16.36
N LEU A 242 -15.08 2.32 16.22
CA LEU A 242 -13.85 3.04 15.90
C LEU A 242 -13.59 3.05 14.39
N PRO A 243 -12.80 4.02 13.89
CA PRO A 243 -12.39 4.02 12.48
C PRO A 243 -11.64 2.74 12.10
N GLY A 244 -12.02 2.13 10.98
CA GLY A 244 -11.38 0.93 10.45
C GLY A 244 -12.06 0.46 9.16
N PRO A 245 -11.44 -0.47 8.43
CA PRO A 245 -12.07 -1.07 7.26
C PRO A 245 -13.24 -1.97 7.68
N ALA A 246 -14.19 -2.17 6.76
CA ALA A 246 -15.23 -3.18 6.96
C ALA A 246 -14.60 -4.58 7.12
N PRO A 247 -15.04 -5.39 8.11
CA PRO A 247 -14.53 -6.74 8.32
C PRO A 247 -14.48 -7.61 7.06
N GLU A 248 -15.51 -7.51 6.21
CA GLU A 248 -15.60 -8.28 4.97
C GLU A 248 -14.55 -7.85 3.95
N SER A 249 -14.16 -6.57 3.93
CA SER A 249 -13.09 -6.08 3.06
C SER A 249 -11.73 -6.67 3.48
N ALA A 250 -11.47 -6.72 4.79
CA ALA A 250 -10.28 -7.36 5.35
C ALA A 250 -10.25 -8.87 5.05
N ASP A 251 -11.39 -9.56 5.17
CA ASP A 251 -11.48 -10.98 4.83
C ASP A 251 -11.26 -11.23 3.34
N MET A 252 -11.86 -10.43 2.46
CA MET A 252 -11.71 -10.55 1.02
C MET A 252 -10.27 -10.31 0.55
N ALA A 253 -9.54 -9.37 1.18
CA ALA A 253 -8.14 -9.13 0.86
C ALA A 253 -7.25 -10.34 1.20
N ARG A 254 -7.57 -11.05 2.29
CA ARG A 254 -6.87 -12.27 2.74
C ARG A 254 -7.20 -13.51 1.92
N ASP A 255 -8.36 -13.54 1.27
CA ASP A 255 -8.79 -14.63 0.40
C ASP A 255 -8.46 -14.28 -1.07
N LYS A 256 -7.40 -14.89 -1.59
CA LYS A 256 -6.95 -14.66 -2.98
C LYS A 256 -8.05 -14.96 -4.00
N HIS A 257 -8.90 -15.96 -3.77
CA HIS A 257 -10.01 -16.28 -4.66
C HIS A 257 -11.07 -15.17 -4.64
N ALA A 258 -11.45 -14.70 -3.45
CA ALA A 258 -12.37 -13.58 -3.27
C ALA A 258 -11.82 -12.29 -3.90
N THR A 259 -10.52 -12.03 -3.76
CA THR A 259 -9.83 -10.92 -4.44
C THR A 259 -9.99 -11.02 -5.96
N ARG A 260 -9.72 -12.18 -6.57
CA ARG A 260 -9.90 -12.37 -8.02
C ARG A 260 -11.34 -12.14 -8.46
N ALA A 261 -12.31 -12.61 -7.67
CA ALA A 261 -13.73 -12.39 -7.94
C ALA A 261 -14.10 -10.90 -7.84
N ALA A 262 -13.55 -10.16 -6.88
CA ALA A 262 -13.76 -8.72 -6.75
C ALA A 262 -13.20 -7.94 -7.94
N LEU A 263 -11.99 -8.26 -8.40
CA LEU A 263 -11.42 -7.66 -9.61
C LEU A 263 -12.28 -7.91 -10.85
N ALA A 264 -12.72 -9.16 -11.03
CA ALA A 264 -13.56 -9.53 -12.17
C ALA A 264 -14.89 -8.76 -12.18
N ARG A 265 -15.54 -8.60 -11.01
CA ARG A 265 -16.76 -7.79 -10.87
C ARG A 265 -16.51 -6.31 -11.20
N ALA A 266 -15.33 -5.79 -10.86
CA ALA A 266 -14.92 -4.42 -11.16
C ALA A 266 -14.43 -4.21 -12.60
N GLY A 267 -14.34 -5.27 -13.42
CA GLY A 267 -13.80 -5.20 -14.78
C GLY A 267 -12.29 -4.94 -14.83
N LEU A 268 -11.57 -5.23 -13.74
CA LEU A 268 -10.12 -5.09 -13.65
C LEU A 268 -9.41 -6.33 -14.21
N PRO A 269 -8.16 -6.19 -14.70
CA PRO A 269 -7.33 -7.34 -15.06
C PRO A 269 -7.28 -8.36 -13.92
N SER A 270 -7.62 -9.61 -14.21
CA SER A 270 -7.61 -10.69 -13.24
C SER A 270 -6.98 -11.93 -13.87
N ILE A 271 -6.05 -12.54 -13.14
CA ILE A 271 -5.33 -13.72 -13.59
C ILE A 271 -6.32 -14.87 -13.76
N LYS A 272 -6.15 -15.66 -14.81
CA LYS A 272 -6.90 -16.90 -14.98
C LYS A 272 -6.61 -17.82 -13.78
N ASN A 273 -7.63 -18.17 -13.02
CA ASN A 273 -7.49 -18.90 -11.77
C ASN A 273 -8.59 -19.95 -11.60
N TYR A 274 -8.36 -20.91 -10.70
CA TYR A 274 -9.33 -21.89 -10.27
C TYR A 274 -9.05 -22.33 -8.82
N GLU A 275 -10.10 -22.41 -8.00
CA GLU A 275 -10.01 -22.87 -6.62
C GLU A 275 -10.05 -24.40 -6.54
N ILE A 276 -9.11 -24.99 -5.81
CA ILE A 276 -8.99 -26.41 -5.53
C ILE A 276 -9.36 -26.62 -4.05
N CYS A 277 -10.54 -27.17 -3.81
CA CYS A 277 -11.05 -27.49 -2.46
C CYS A 277 -10.76 -28.95 -2.09
N CYS A 278 -10.56 -29.83 -3.07
CA CYS A 278 -10.24 -31.22 -2.86
C CYS A 278 -9.39 -31.78 -4.03
N GLU A 279 -8.83 -32.97 -3.85
CA GLU A 279 -8.01 -33.62 -4.89
C GLU A 279 -8.78 -33.79 -6.22
N ALA A 280 -10.10 -34.02 -6.16
CA ALA A 280 -10.93 -34.19 -7.36
C ALA A 280 -11.06 -32.92 -8.22
N ASP A 281 -10.69 -31.75 -7.69
CA ASP A 281 -10.69 -30.49 -8.43
C ASP A 281 -9.45 -30.32 -9.32
N VAL A 282 -8.38 -31.08 -9.08
CA VAL A 282 -7.06 -30.89 -9.71
C VAL A 282 -7.12 -30.99 -11.23
N GLU A 283 -7.82 -31.98 -11.77
CA GLU A 283 -7.97 -32.17 -13.22
C GLU A 283 -8.74 -31.01 -13.86
N THR A 284 -9.78 -30.52 -13.18
CA THR A 284 -10.61 -29.41 -13.66
C THR A 284 -9.82 -28.10 -13.63
N ALA A 285 -9.10 -27.86 -12.53
CA ALA A 285 -8.21 -26.71 -12.38
C ALA A 285 -7.14 -26.67 -13.48
N ALA A 286 -6.48 -27.80 -13.75
CA ALA A 286 -5.46 -27.91 -14.80
C ALA A 286 -6.02 -27.60 -16.20
N LYS A 287 -7.23 -28.09 -16.51
CA LYS A 287 -7.90 -27.83 -17.80
C LYS A 287 -8.30 -26.38 -17.96
N ILE A 288 -8.80 -25.76 -16.88
CA ILE A 288 -9.26 -24.38 -16.90
C ILE A 288 -8.06 -23.45 -16.95
N VAL A 289 -7.08 -23.58 -16.05
CA VAL A 289 -5.97 -22.63 -15.94
C VAL A 289 -4.92 -22.84 -17.04
N GLY A 290 -4.54 -24.08 -17.32
CA GLY A 290 -3.41 -24.42 -18.19
C GLY A 290 -2.05 -24.23 -17.51
N PHE A 291 -0.96 -24.58 -18.20
CA PHE A 291 0.42 -24.49 -17.69
C PHE A 291 1.29 -23.55 -18.55
N PRO A 292 2.36 -22.94 -18.00
CA PRO A 292 2.78 -22.99 -16.59
C PRO A 292 1.76 -22.36 -15.64
N ALA A 293 1.70 -22.87 -14.41
CA ALA A 293 0.79 -22.40 -13.37
C ALA A 293 1.49 -22.28 -12.01
N VAL A 294 0.86 -21.56 -11.09
CA VAL A 294 1.31 -21.39 -9.71
C VAL A 294 0.22 -21.92 -8.79
N LEU A 295 0.55 -22.91 -7.97
CA LEU A 295 -0.28 -23.40 -6.88
C LEU A 295 0.07 -22.62 -5.61
N LYS A 296 -0.94 -22.13 -4.90
CA LYS A 296 -0.76 -21.42 -3.63
C LYS A 296 -1.95 -21.60 -2.69
N PRO A 297 -1.78 -21.50 -1.35
CA PRO A 297 -2.92 -21.44 -0.44
C PRO A 297 -3.81 -20.22 -0.73
N VAL A 298 -5.13 -20.37 -0.53
CA VAL A 298 -6.08 -19.25 -0.71
C VAL A 298 -5.80 -18.12 0.29
N SER A 299 -5.54 -18.48 1.55
CA SER A 299 -5.10 -17.59 2.62
C SER A 299 -3.74 -18.06 3.13
N GLY A 300 -2.74 -17.17 3.14
CA GLY A 300 -1.36 -17.51 3.51
C GLY A 300 -0.53 -16.25 3.73
N VAL A 301 0.74 -16.41 4.12
CA VAL A 301 1.70 -15.29 4.23
C VAL A 301 3.07 -15.71 3.72
N ALA A 302 3.89 -14.74 3.28
CA ALA A 302 5.31 -14.90 2.98
C ALA A 302 5.65 -16.00 1.96
N SER A 303 4.88 -16.11 0.87
CA SER A 303 5.05 -17.14 -0.17
C SER A 303 5.07 -18.60 0.34
N VAL A 304 4.65 -18.85 1.59
CA VAL A 304 4.61 -20.19 2.18
C VAL A 304 3.62 -21.03 1.40
N GLY A 305 4.12 -22.13 0.84
CA GLY A 305 3.34 -23.06 0.05
C GLY A 305 3.05 -22.65 -1.39
N VAL A 306 3.67 -21.57 -1.89
CA VAL A 306 3.58 -21.15 -3.30
C VAL A 306 4.58 -21.94 -4.15
N LYS A 307 4.11 -22.59 -5.22
CA LYS A 307 4.96 -23.40 -6.11
C LYS A 307 4.53 -23.30 -7.56
N LYS A 308 5.50 -23.06 -8.45
CA LYS A 308 5.32 -23.17 -9.90
C LYS A 308 5.23 -24.64 -10.31
N VAL A 309 4.31 -24.95 -11.21
CA VAL A 309 4.08 -26.29 -11.77
C VAL A 309 3.96 -26.21 -13.29
N GLU A 310 4.59 -27.15 -13.97
CA GLU A 310 4.67 -27.21 -15.44
C GLU A 310 3.73 -28.28 -16.03
N SER A 311 3.16 -29.14 -15.18
CA SER A 311 2.32 -30.25 -15.61
C SER A 311 1.28 -30.67 -14.58
N ILE A 312 0.27 -31.42 -15.03
CA ILE A 312 -0.75 -31.99 -14.13
C ILE A 312 -0.16 -32.97 -13.11
N ALA A 313 0.91 -33.68 -13.47
CA ALA A 313 1.60 -34.58 -12.56
C ALA A 313 2.25 -33.78 -11.41
N GLU A 314 2.97 -32.70 -11.75
CA GLU A 314 3.56 -31.79 -10.76
C GLU A 314 2.53 -31.10 -9.90
N LEU A 315 1.39 -30.67 -10.49
CA LEU A 315 0.27 -30.08 -9.74
C LEU A 315 -0.29 -31.04 -8.70
N ARG A 316 -0.57 -32.29 -9.07
CA ARG A 316 -1.11 -33.29 -8.14
C ARG A 316 -0.13 -33.54 -6.99
N THR A 317 1.16 -33.72 -7.28
CA THR A 317 2.18 -33.88 -6.25
C THR A 317 2.27 -32.65 -5.34
N ALA A 318 2.30 -31.44 -5.93
CA ALA A 318 2.37 -30.20 -5.17
C ALA A 318 1.15 -30.02 -4.24
N TYR A 319 -0.05 -30.32 -4.72
CA TYR A 319 -1.28 -30.26 -3.92
C TYR A 319 -1.21 -31.21 -2.72
N LEU A 320 -0.87 -32.48 -2.93
CA LEU A 320 -0.78 -33.48 -1.87
C LEU A 320 0.31 -33.16 -0.83
N ASP A 321 1.46 -32.67 -1.29
CA ASP A 321 2.57 -32.28 -0.41
C ASP A 321 2.18 -31.09 0.48
N ARG A 322 1.54 -30.07 -0.12
CA ARG A 322 1.14 -28.85 0.60
C ARG A 322 -0.05 -29.08 1.52
N ASP A 323 -1.03 -29.88 1.11
CA ASP A 323 -2.16 -30.28 1.96
C ASP A 323 -1.66 -31.00 3.23
N ARG A 324 -0.60 -31.80 3.10
CA ARG A 324 0.06 -32.43 4.25
C ARG A 324 0.84 -31.42 5.11
N GLU A 325 1.60 -30.51 4.49
CA GLU A 325 2.42 -29.54 5.20
C GLU A 325 1.59 -28.49 5.95
N LEU A 326 0.53 -27.95 5.35
CA LEU A 326 -0.33 -26.95 6.00
C LEU A 326 -0.97 -27.50 7.28
N ARG A 327 -1.34 -28.79 7.29
CA ARG A 327 -1.83 -29.49 8.50
C ARG A 327 -0.78 -29.63 9.61
N SER A 328 0.48 -29.26 9.37
CA SER A 328 1.59 -29.36 10.33
C SER A 328 2.18 -28.01 10.78
N LEU A 329 1.70 -26.88 10.23
CA LEU A 329 2.21 -25.55 10.59
C LEU A 329 1.59 -25.03 11.88
N VAL A 330 2.30 -24.13 12.56
CA VAL A 330 1.81 -23.41 13.73
C VAL A 330 2.00 -21.89 13.60
N ILE A 331 1.20 -21.11 14.32
CA ILE A 331 1.28 -19.63 14.37
C ILE A 331 1.84 -19.22 15.73
N SER A 332 2.81 -18.30 15.72
CA SER A 332 3.40 -17.67 16.91
C SER A 332 3.50 -16.16 16.70
N SER A 333 2.99 -15.38 17.66
CA SER A 333 3.02 -13.91 17.65
C SER A 333 2.56 -13.27 16.33
N GLY A 334 1.51 -13.83 15.71
CA GLY A 334 0.97 -13.35 14.43
C GLY A 334 1.80 -13.70 13.18
N ALA A 335 2.83 -14.52 13.31
CA ALA A 335 3.64 -15.05 12.21
C ALA A 335 3.50 -16.58 12.09
N ILE A 336 3.62 -17.12 10.87
CA ILE A 336 3.69 -18.57 10.65
C ILE A 336 5.10 -19.05 10.98
N VAL A 337 5.21 -20.07 11.84
CA VAL A 337 6.49 -20.72 12.17
C VAL A 337 6.36 -22.24 11.98
N LYS A 338 7.48 -22.92 11.72
CA LYS A 338 7.52 -24.39 11.77
C LYS A 338 7.58 -24.82 13.22
N ASP A 339 6.78 -25.81 13.60
CA ASP A 339 6.85 -26.40 14.94
C ASP A 339 8.21 -27.06 15.14
N ASP A 340 9.09 -26.42 15.90
CA ASP A 340 10.43 -26.89 16.25
C ASP A 340 10.48 -27.47 17.68
N GLY A 341 9.33 -27.59 18.36
CA GLY A 341 9.24 -28.06 19.74
C GLY A 341 9.82 -27.09 20.78
N SER A 342 10.09 -25.84 20.41
CA SER A 342 10.54 -24.80 21.35
C SER A 342 9.39 -24.34 22.27
N GLN A 343 9.75 -23.98 23.51
CA GLN A 343 8.83 -23.55 24.57
C GLN A 343 8.31 -22.13 24.29
N GLY A 344 7.30 -22.01 23.43
CA GLY A 344 6.52 -20.79 23.20
C GLY A 344 5.04 -21.14 22.98
N THR A 345 4.13 -20.19 23.18
CA THR A 345 2.71 -20.36 22.86
C THR A 345 2.51 -20.41 21.35
N THR A 346 2.25 -21.60 20.81
CA THR A 346 2.00 -21.84 19.38
C THR A 346 0.56 -22.31 19.16
N VAL A 347 -0.06 -21.89 18.05
CA VAL A 347 -1.42 -22.29 17.65
C VAL A 347 -1.35 -23.17 16.41
N GLY A 348 -2.14 -24.23 16.30
CA GLY A 348 -2.28 -24.97 15.04
C GLY A 348 -2.75 -24.06 13.90
N ALA A 349 -2.03 -24.05 12.77
CA ALA A 349 -2.41 -23.24 11.61
C ALA A 349 -3.65 -23.79 10.88
N ASP A 350 -4.09 -25.01 11.21
CA ASP A 350 -5.26 -25.69 10.64
C ASP A 350 -6.58 -24.95 10.90
N ASN A 351 -6.69 -24.21 12.01
CA ASN A 351 -7.86 -23.37 12.32
C ASN A 351 -7.86 -22.01 11.59
N VAL A 352 -6.74 -21.62 10.97
CA VAL A 352 -6.53 -20.29 10.37
C VAL A 352 -6.32 -20.37 8.85
N ILE A 353 -5.70 -21.44 8.37
CA ILE A 353 -5.43 -21.72 6.96
C ILE A 353 -6.30 -22.91 6.56
N GLY A 354 -7.46 -22.63 5.96
CA GLY A 354 -8.26 -23.68 5.35
C GLY A 354 -7.43 -24.41 4.28
N ALA A 355 -7.61 -25.73 4.14
CA ALA A 355 -6.98 -26.55 3.10
C ALA A 355 -7.56 -26.27 1.69
N ARG A 356 -7.76 -24.99 1.35
CA ARG A 356 -8.19 -24.47 0.06
C ARG A 356 -6.96 -23.91 -0.66
N PHE A 357 -6.77 -24.33 -1.90
CA PHE A 357 -5.69 -23.86 -2.75
C PHE A 357 -6.24 -23.10 -3.95
N LEU A 358 -5.45 -22.20 -4.49
CA LEU A 358 -5.70 -21.49 -5.72
C LEU A 358 -4.63 -21.89 -6.74
N LEU A 359 -5.07 -22.34 -7.90
CA LEU A 359 -4.22 -22.50 -9.07
C LEU A 359 -4.38 -21.26 -9.95
N GLU A 360 -3.27 -20.61 -10.28
CA GLU A 360 -3.27 -19.43 -11.15
C GLU A 360 -2.35 -19.63 -12.35
N HIS A 361 -2.69 -19.00 -13.46
CA HIS A 361 -1.78 -18.94 -14.59
C HIS A 361 -0.49 -18.23 -14.16
N TYR A 362 0.65 -18.77 -14.56
CA TYR A 362 1.93 -18.18 -14.22
C TYR A 362 2.07 -16.80 -14.90
N LEU A 363 2.42 -15.80 -14.10
CA LEU A 363 2.73 -14.46 -14.58
C LEU A 363 4.24 -14.34 -14.81
N ASP A 364 4.60 -14.09 -16.07
CA ASP A 364 5.95 -13.67 -16.43
C ASP A 364 6.16 -12.18 -16.11
N GLY A 365 7.42 -11.75 -16.04
CA GLY A 365 7.77 -10.33 -15.92
C GLY A 365 8.18 -9.87 -14.52
N ASP A 366 8.42 -8.56 -14.44
CA ASP A 366 9.03 -7.90 -13.28
C ASP A 366 8.02 -7.82 -12.13
N GLU A 367 8.41 -8.31 -10.96
CA GLU A 367 7.62 -8.25 -9.73
C GLU A 367 7.90 -6.94 -8.99
N VAL A 368 6.85 -6.35 -8.46
CA VAL A 368 6.90 -5.05 -7.78
C VAL A 368 5.92 -5.01 -6.62
N ASP A 369 6.26 -4.17 -5.65
CA ASP A 369 5.38 -3.79 -4.57
C ASP A 369 4.89 -2.36 -4.76
N ILE A 370 3.61 -2.14 -4.48
CA ILE A 370 2.99 -0.82 -4.49
C ILE A 370 2.42 -0.52 -3.12
N ASP A 371 3.04 0.43 -2.41
CA ASP A 371 2.52 0.92 -1.14
C ASP A 371 1.54 2.07 -1.41
N VAL A 372 0.28 1.87 -1.00
CA VAL A 372 -0.84 2.80 -1.22
C VAL A 372 -1.35 3.31 0.12
N VAL A 373 -1.51 4.63 0.25
CA VAL A 373 -2.21 5.25 1.38
C VAL A 373 -3.53 5.81 0.88
N MET A 374 -4.65 5.33 1.43
CA MET A 374 -5.99 5.80 1.12
C MET A 374 -6.54 6.62 2.28
N SER A 375 -7.30 7.66 1.94
CA SER A 375 -8.14 8.36 2.91
C SER A 375 -9.39 8.91 2.23
N GLU A 376 -10.56 8.69 2.85
CA GLU A 376 -11.86 9.14 2.35
C GLU A 376 -12.12 8.71 0.89
N GLY A 377 -11.76 7.47 0.55
CA GLY A 377 -11.93 6.90 -0.79
C GLY A 377 -10.93 7.42 -1.83
N GLU A 378 -10.01 8.30 -1.46
CA GLU A 378 -9.00 8.88 -2.35
C GLU A 378 -7.58 8.50 -1.94
N TRP A 379 -6.75 8.17 -2.92
CA TRP A 379 -5.35 7.89 -2.67
C TRP A 379 -4.60 9.19 -2.33
N GLN A 380 -3.81 9.13 -1.27
CA GLN A 380 -2.97 10.24 -0.80
C GLN A 380 -1.51 10.06 -1.22
N TYR A 381 -1.10 8.80 -1.36
CA TYR A 381 0.26 8.39 -1.74
C TYR A 381 0.23 7.03 -2.42
N ALA A 382 1.11 6.84 -3.41
CA ALA A 382 1.38 5.57 -4.04
C ALA A 382 2.81 5.52 -4.59
N ALA A 383 3.60 4.56 -4.14
CA ALA A 383 4.98 4.35 -4.60
C ALA A 383 5.20 2.92 -5.04
N VAL A 384 6.00 2.74 -6.09
CA VAL A 384 6.35 1.42 -6.64
C VAL A 384 7.80 1.13 -6.25
N SER A 385 8.04 -0.08 -5.76
CA SER A 385 9.34 -0.63 -5.44
C SER A 385 9.56 -1.89 -6.29
N ASP A 386 10.77 -2.09 -6.79
CA ASP A 386 11.10 -3.29 -7.56
C ASP A 386 11.50 -4.43 -6.63
N ASN A 387 11.03 -5.63 -6.94
CA ASN A 387 11.47 -6.86 -6.28
C ASN A 387 12.47 -7.59 -7.17
N GLY A 388 13.46 -8.20 -6.52
CA GLY A 388 14.43 -9.03 -7.20
C GLY A 388 13.82 -10.30 -7.78
N PRO A 389 14.47 -10.90 -8.80
CA PRO A 389 13.96 -12.11 -9.41
C PRO A 389 13.84 -13.22 -8.37
N THR A 390 12.72 -13.93 -8.41
CA THR A 390 12.43 -15.06 -7.52
C THR A 390 13.17 -16.33 -7.94
N LEU A 391 13.57 -17.16 -6.97
CA LEU A 391 14.23 -18.44 -7.22
C LEU A 391 13.24 -19.59 -7.45
N GLU A 392 12.86 -19.79 -8.71
CA GLU A 392 11.94 -20.86 -9.12
C GLU A 392 12.42 -22.27 -8.72
N PRO A 393 11.49 -23.21 -8.38
CA PRO A 393 10.03 -23.12 -8.51
C PRO A 393 9.32 -22.44 -7.32
N TYR A 394 10.08 -21.90 -6.37
CA TYR A 394 9.57 -21.14 -5.23
C TYR A 394 9.70 -19.63 -5.49
N PHE A 395 9.06 -18.82 -4.65
CA PHE A 395 8.96 -17.36 -4.87
C PHE A 395 9.50 -16.57 -3.69
N ASN A 396 10.69 -16.95 -3.23
CA ASN A 396 11.39 -16.20 -2.19
C ASN A 396 12.00 -14.94 -2.80
N GLU A 397 11.74 -13.80 -2.18
CA GLU A 397 12.32 -12.51 -2.54
C GLU A 397 13.84 -12.53 -2.35
N THR A 398 14.56 -11.88 -3.28
CA THR A 398 16.03 -11.85 -3.27
C THR A 398 16.60 -10.49 -2.89
N TRP A 399 15.93 -9.42 -3.29
CA TRP A 399 16.24 -8.03 -2.94
C TRP A 399 15.02 -7.15 -3.21
N ALA A 400 15.03 -5.91 -2.72
CA ALA A 400 14.06 -4.90 -3.10
C ALA A 400 14.73 -3.53 -3.27
N VAL A 401 14.23 -2.70 -4.21
CA VAL A 401 14.75 -1.34 -4.49
C VAL A 401 13.61 -0.34 -4.56
N SER A 402 13.78 0.80 -3.90
CA SER A 402 12.86 1.95 -3.98
C SER A 402 13.65 3.25 -4.22
N PRO A 403 13.22 4.13 -5.14
CA PRO A 403 12.07 3.99 -6.05
C PRO A 403 12.33 2.99 -7.19
N SER A 404 11.26 2.47 -7.79
CA SER A 404 11.31 1.56 -8.95
C SER A 404 12.08 2.15 -10.15
N LEU A 405 12.87 1.29 -10.79
CA LEU A 405 13.63 1.50 -12.02
C LEU A 405 12.78 1.25 -13.29
N LEU A 406 11.55 0.74 -13.16
CA LEU A 406 10.66 0.55 -14.30
C LEU A 406 10.38 1.88 -15.01
N PRO A 407 10.14 1.87 -16.34
CA PRO A 407 9.69 3.05 -17.06
C PRO A 407 8.48 3.70 -16.39
N ARG A 408 8.48 5.04 -16.30
CA ARG A 408 7.42 5.81 -15.61
C ARG A 408 6.00 5.42 -16.03
N GLN A 409 5.78 5.12 -17.30
CA GLN A 409 4.49 4.68 -17.81
C GLN A 409 4.01 3.37 -17.15
N LYS A 410 4.91 2.38 -16.99
CA LYS A 410 4.60 1.13 -16.29
C LYS A 410 4.24 1.40 -14.83
N GLN A 411 4.99 2.28 -14.17
CA GLN A 411 4.71 2.66 -12.78
C GLN A 411 3.33 3.31 -12.63
N VAL A 412 2.89 4.14 -13.59
CA VAL A 412 1.55 4.73 -13.59
C VAL A 412 0.47 3.64 -13.70
N GLU A 413 0.61 2.73 -14.65
CA GLU A 413 -0.34 1.62 -14.86
C GLU A 413 -0.43 0.68 -13.64
N LEU A 414 0.71 0.41 -12.99
CA LEU A 414 0.77 -0.37 -11.75
C LEU A 414 0.04 0.33 -10.59
N LYS A 415 0.26 1.62 -10.40
CA LYS A 415 -0.43 2.42 -9.36
C LYS A 415 -1.93 2.46 -9.62
N GLU A 416 -2.35 2.67 -10.87
CA GLU A 416 -3.76 2.67 -11.25
C GLU A 416 -4.42 1.32 -10.95
N LEU A 417 -3.76 0.20 -11.30
CA LEU A 417 -4.26 -1.13 -10.97
C LEU A 417 -4.38 -1.33 -9.45
N ALA A 418 -3.33 -0.99 -8.69
CA ALA A 418 -3.30 -1.17 -7.24
C ALA A 418 -4.39 -0.36 -6.53
N ILE A 419 -4.55 0.92 -6.86
CA ILE A 419 -5.58 1.80 -6.28
C ILE A 419 -6.98 1.27 -6.62
N ASN A 420 -7.21 0.86 -7.87
CA ASN A 420 -8.51 0.34 -8.27
C ASN A 420 -8.80 -1.02 -7.64
N ALA A 421 -7.80 -1.88 -7.43
CA ALA A 421 -7.93 -3.14 -6.71
C ALA A 421 -8.34 -2.92 -5.24
N VAL A 422 -7.66 -2.00 -4.55
CA VAL A 422 -8.00 -1.60 -3.16
C VAL A 422 -9.44 -1.10 -3.08
N LYS A 423 -9.86 -0.22 -4.01
CA LYS A 423 -11.26 0.26 -4.09
C LYS A 423 -12.25 -0.87 -4.39
N ALA A 424 -11.91 -1.79 -5.30
CA ALA A 424 -12.76 -2.93 -5.67
C ALA A 424 -12.99 -3.91 -4.51
N LEU A 425 -12.05 -3.95 -3.55
CA LEU A 425 -12.18 -4.73 -2.32
C LEU A 425 -13.02 -4.02 -1.24
N GLY A 426 -13.43 -2.77 -1.45
CA GLY A 426 -14.28 -2.00 -0.53
C GLY A 426 -13.53 -1.09 0.44
N PHE A 427 -12.22 -0.91 0.28
CA PHE A 427 -11.44 -0.05 1.16
C PHE A 427 -11.54 1.44 0.78
N GLU A 428 -11.82 2.28 1.78
CA GLU A 428 -11.84 3.75 1.66
C GLU A 428 -10.66 4.44 2.36
N ASP A 429 -10.22 3.87 3.49
CA ASP A 429 -9.14 4.38 4.33
C ASP A 429 -8.17 3.25 4.68
N GLY A 430 -6.89 3.58 4.80
CA GLY A 430 -5.87 2.65 5.28
C GLY A 430 -4.55 2.72 4.53
N ILE A 431 -3.64 1.83 4.91
CA ILE A 431 -2.35 1.62 4.27
C ILE A 431 -2.36 0.21 3.70
N PHE A 432 -2.00 0.09 2.43
CA PHE A 432 -2.05 -1.16 1.68
C PHE A 432 -0.71 -1.42 1.04
N HIS A 433 -0.28 -2.67 1.13
CA HIS A 433 0.88 -3.17 0.42
C HIS A 433 0.38 -4.12 -0.67
N VAL A 434 0.53 -3.71 -1.92
CA VAL A 434 -0.06 -4.37 -3.08
C VAL A 434 1.04 -4.96 -3.94
N GLU A 435 1.04 -6.28 -4.10
CA GLU A 435 2.01 -7.01 -4.91
C GLU A 435 1.48 -7.14 -6.33
N CYS A 436 2.30 -6.82 -7.32
CA CYS A 436 1.95 -6.92 -8.73
C CYS A 436 3.11 -7.47 -9.57
N LYS A 437 2.78 -7.92 -10.78
CA LYS A 437 3.74 -8.18 -11.85
C LYS A 437 3.42 -7.35 -13.07
N TYR A 438 4.44 -6.80 -13.72
CA TYR A 438 4.30 -6.23 -15.04
C TYR A 438 4.68 -7.25 -16.11
N THR A 439 3.66 -7.91 -16.66
CA THR A 439 3.84 -8.99 -17.64
C THR A 439 4.26 -8.51 -19.01
N THR A 440 4.92 -9.38 -19.79
CA THR A 440 5.43 -9.03 -21.12
C THR A 440 4.30 -8.69 -22.10
N ASN A 441 3.15 -9.38 -21.99
CA ASN A 441 2.08 -9.31 -22.99
C ASN A 441 0.76 -8.72 -22.47
N CYS A 442 0.52 -8.71 -21.16
CA CYS A 442 -0.77 -8.34 -20.57
C CYS A 442 -0.70 -7.10 -19.67
N GLY A 443 0.46 -6.43 -19.60
CA GLY A 443 0.68 -5.27 -18.73
C GLY A 443 0.64 -5.64 -17.24
N PRO A 444 0.19 -4.74 -16.35
CA PRO A 444 0.17 -4.99 -14.91
C PRO A 444 -0.87 -6.04 -14.54
N GLN A 445 -0.52 -6.93 -13.60
CA GLN A 445 -1.37 -7.98 -13.07
C GLN A 445 -1.21 -8.04 -11.55
N LEU A 446 -2.33 -8.13 -10.83
CA LEU A 446 -2.35 -8.17 -9.37
C LEU A 446 -1.95 -9.56 -8.85
N ILE A 447 -0.98 -9.61 -7.95
CA ILE A 447 -0.64 -10.83 -7.19
C ILE A 447 -1.51 -10.90 -5.94
N GLU A 448 -1.41 -9.89 -5.07
CA GLU A 448 -2.07 -9.85 -3.76
C GLU A 448 -2.29 -8.40 -3.27
N VAL A 449 -3.29 -8.20 -2.41
CA VAL A 449 -3.50 -6.95 -1.65
C VAL A 449 -3.41 -7.28 -0.18
N ASN A 450 -2.42 -6.73 0.50
CA ASN A 450 -2.24 -6.84 1.93
C ASN A 450 -2.73 -5.54 2.59
N ALA A 451 -3.78 -5.61 3.41
CA ALA A 451 -4.39 -4.44 4.06
C ALA A 451 -3.62 -3.99 5.32
N ARG A 452 -2.31 -3.78 5.15
CA ARG A 452 -1.36 -3.30 6.15
C ARG A 452 -0.15 -2.66 5.48
N MET A 453 0.73 -2.10 6.31
CA MET A 453 2.05 -1.66 5.89
C MET A 453 2.97 -2.83 5.49
N GLY A 454 3.74 -2.67 4.41
CA GLY A 454 4.75 -3.63 3.93
C GLY A 454 5.91 -3.88 4.91
N ALA A 455 6.70 -4.93 4.64
CA ALA A 455 7.78 -5.35 5.53
C ALA A 455 9.08 -4.54 5.38
N ASP A 456 9.50 -4.22 4.14
CA ASP A 456 10.93 -4.07 3.86
C ASP A 456 11.43 -2.66 3.50
N LEU A 457 10.59 -1.74 3.02
CA LEU A 457 11.09 -0.48 2.42
C LEU A 457 10.47 0.83 2.91
N ILE A 458 9.43 0.81 3.76
CA ILE A 458 8.79 2.05 4.26
C ILE A 458 9.62 2.74 5.37
N ASN A 459 10.76 2.17 5.75
CA ASN A 459 11.63 2.73 6.79
C ASN A 459 12.26 4.09 6.44
N HIS A 460 12.12 4.61 5.21
CA HIS A 460 12.91 5.75 4.71
C HIS A 460 12.10 6.98 4.30
N PHE A 461 10.76 6.94 4.36
CA PHE A 461 9.91 8.08 4.00
C PHE A 461 9.36 8.77 5.26
N GLY A 462 10.26 9.44 5.99
CA GLY A 462 9.97 10.22 7.21
C GLY A 462 9.72 11.70 6.96
#